data_AF-A8H4J8-F1
#
_entry.id   AF-A8H4J8-F1
#
_cell.length_a   1.000
_cell.length_b   1.000
_cell.length_c   1.000
_cell.angle_alpha   90.00
_cell.angle_beta   90.00
_cell.angle_gamma   90.00
#
_symmetry.space_group_name_H-M   'P 1'
#
loop_
_entity.id
_entity.type
_entity.pdbx_description
1 polymer ?
#
loop_
_entity_poly.entity_id
_entity_poly.type
_entity_poly.pdbx_seq_one_letter_code
_entity_poly.pdbx_strand_id
1 'polypeptide(L)'
;MKLTLLESYLGEQVIDIILSVSSYQTKSITWKGGDHAEGGYRGELEFFIPATLINRLLKTHILELLEIKYFQHYQVLEKGNTKENKALFSANPNNLPVLSELKLSYNTIWVVINVTIDVIVYLATSDISAALLSGAVIEFIRRFKI
;
A
#
# COMPACT_ATOMS: atom_id res chain seq x y z
N MET A 1 -14.50 7.07 -4.44
CA MET A 1 -14.74 6.85 -2.99
C MET A 1 -14.33 5.45 -2.54
N LYS A 2 -14.88 4.36 -3.12
CA LYS A 2 -14.58 2.98 -2.71
C LYS A 2 -13.08 2.63 -2.72
N LEU A 3 -12.38 2.94 -3.82
CA LEU A 3 -10.93 2.69 -3.92
C LEU A 3 -10.12 3.53 -2.94
N THR A 4 -10.51 4.78 -2.68
CA THR A 4 -9.84 5.66 -1.71
C THR A 4 -9.93 5.13 -0.27
N LEU A 5 -11.08 4.56 0.12
CA LEU A 5 -11.22 3.94 1.44
C LEU A 5 -10.34 2.68 1.57
N LEU A 6 -10.31 1.87 0.50
CA LEU A 6 -9.47 0.68 0.44
C LEU A 6 -7.97 1.04 0.47
N GLU A 7 -7.61 2.11 -0.25
CA GLU A 7 -6.28 2.71 -0.27
C GLU A 7 -5.85 3.19 1.13
N SER A 8 -6.70 3.93 1.85
CA SER A 8 -6.41 4.33 3.24
C SER A 8 -6.28 3.13 4.20
N TYR A 9 -6.98 2.02 3.92
CA TYR A 9 -6.92 0.82 4.74
C TYR A 9 -5.60 0.04 4.58
N LEU A 10 -5.14 -0.20 3.35
CA LEU A 10 -4.00 -1.11 3.09
C LEU A 10 -2.81 -0.46 2.37
N GLY A 11 -2.90 0.83 2.03
CA GLY A 11 -1.91 1.54 1.23
C GLY A 11 -0.52 1.57 1.87
N GLU A 12 -0.43 1.72 3.19
CA GLU A 12 0.86 1.65 3.91
C GLU A 12 1.56 0.30 3.69
N GLN A 13 0.81 -0.81 3.79
CA GLN A 13 1.36 -2.16 3.58
C GLN A 13 1.79 -2.39 2.11
N VAL A 14 1.01 -1.88 1.15
CA VAL A 14 1.37 -1.97 -0.27
C VAL A 14 2.64 -1.17 -0.56
N ILE A 15 2.75 0.05 -0.02
CA ILE A 15 3.97 0.86 -0.16
C ILE A 15 5.17 0.11 0.39
N ASP A 16 5.05 -0.49 1.57
CA ASP A 16 6.15 -1.24 2.20
C ASP A 16 6.58 -2.45 1.35
N ILE A 17 5.63 -3.15 0.72
CA ILE A 17 5.96 -4.24 -0.22
C ILE A 17 6.70 -3.67 -1.44
N ILE A 18 6.18 -2.60 -2.07
CA ILE A 18 6.81 -2.00 -3.26
C ILE A 18 8.24 -1.53 -2.95
N LEU A 19 8.45 -0.88 -1.79
CA LEU A 19 9.77 -0.44 -1.35
C LEU A 19 10.71 -1.61 -1.02
N SER A 20 10.20 -2.66 -0.38
CA SER A 20 10.99 -3.86 -0.09
C SER A 20 11.50 -4.50 -1.37
N VAL A 21 10.64 -4.61 -2.38
CA VAL A 21 10.93 -5.37 -3.60
C VAL A 21 11.71 -4.56 -4.63
N SER A 22 11.64 -3.22 -4.57
CA SER A 22 12.44 -2.32 -5.41
C SER A 22 13.93 -2.39 -5.09
N SER A 23 14.27 -2.68 -3.83
CA SER A 23 15.65 -2.90 -3.36
C SER A 23 16.22 -4.28 -3.74
N TYR A 24 15.36 -5.21 -4.15
CA TYR A 24 15.72 -6.61 -4.38
C TYR A 24 16.33 -6.79 -5.78
N GLN A 25 17.65 -6.65 -5.91
CA GLN A 25 18.38 -6.99 -7.14
C GLN A 25 18.51 -8.51 -7.29
N THR A 26 17.46 -9.19 -7.74
CA THR A 26 17.61 -10.59 -8.16
C THR A 26 18.22 -10.66 -9.56
N LYS A 27 18.97 -11.74 -9.84
CA LYS A 27 19.52 -12.03 -11.17
C LYS A 27 18.38 -12.01 -12.20
N SER A 28 18.41 -11.02 -13.08
CA SER A 28 17.25 -10.44 -13.75
C SER A 28 16.52 -11.38 -14.70
N ILE A 29 15.20 -11.53 -14.51
CA ILE A 29 14.30 -11.84 -15.62
C ILE A 29 14.28 -10.57 -16.48
N THR A 30 14.98 -10.55 -17.61
CA THR A 30 15.06 -9.37 -18.49
C THR A 30 13.74 -9.08 -19.18
N TRP A 31 13.46 -7.79 -19.42
CA TRP A 31 12.34 -7.39 -20.27
C TRP A 31 12.64 -7.86 -21.70
N LYS A 32 11.61 -8.03 -22.52
CA LYS A 32 11.83 -8.21 -23.97
C LYS A 32 12.47 -6.92 -24.52
N GLY A 33 13.80 -6.93 -24.72
CA GLY A 33 14.55 -5.82 -25.33
C GLY A 33 15.45 -4.99 -24.40
N GLY A 34 15.77 -5.43 -23.18
CA GLY A 34 16.72 -4.72 -22.31
C GLY A 34 17.54 -5.65 -21.42
N ASP A 35 18.85 -5.40 -21.33
CA ASP A 35 19.84 -6.25 -20.63
C ASP A 35 19.95 -5.95 -19.12
N HIS A 36 19.27 -4.91 -18.62
CA HIS A 36 19.35 -4.50 -17.22
C HIS A 36 17.95 -4.45 -16.57
N ALA A 37 17.85 -5.00 -15.35
CA ALA A 37 16.67 -4.86 -14.52
C ALA A 37 16.83 -3.67 -13.58
N GLU A 38 16.43 -2.50 -14.06
CA GLU A 38 16.10 -1.38 -13.18
C GLU A 38 14.72 -1.69 -12.55
N GLY A 39 14.55 -1.48 -11.24
CA GLY A 39 13.26 -1.70 -10.55
C GLY A 39 13.13 -2.93 -9.62
N GLY A 40 14.20 -3.72 -9.44
CA GLY A 40 14.23 -4.83 -8.47
C GLY A 40 13.44 -6.07 -8.90
N TYR A 41 12.64 -6.64 -8.01
CA TYR A 41 11.84 -7.85 -8.27
C TYR A 41 10.70 -7.60 -9.27
N ARG A 42 10.38 -8.64 -10.05
CA ARG A 42 9.36 -8.62 -11.10
C ARG A 42 8.35 -9.73 -10.81
N GLY A 43 7.07 -9.39 -10.74
CA GLY A 43 6.01 -10.34 -10.40
C GLY A 43 4.66 -9.95 -10.98
N GLU A 44 3.68 -10.84 -10.83
CA GLU A 44 2.29 -10.51 -11.11
C GLU A 44 1.78 -9.45 -10.13
N LEU A 45 0.74 -8.71 -10.52
CA LEU A 45 0.18 -7.64 -9.68
C LEU A 45 -0.30 -8.17 -8.31
N GLU A 46 -0.72 -9.44 -8.27
CA GLU A 46 -1.12 -10.14 -7.05
C GLU A 46 -0.02 -10.22 -5.98
N PHE A 47 1.25 -10.19 -6.38
CA PHE A 47 2.37 -10.23 -5.45
C PHE A 47 2.43 -9.01 -4.54
N PHE A 48 1.91 -7.88 -4.99
CA PHE A 48 1.88 -6.63 -4.23
C PHE A 48 0.71 -6.58 -3.23
N ILE A 49 -0.12 -7.63 -3.15
CA ILE A 49 -1.23 -7.71 -2.21
C ILE A 49 -0.70 -8.22 -0.85
N PRO A 50 -0.89 -7.47 0.25
CA PRO A 50 -0.44 -7.93 1.57
C PRO A 50 -1.21 -9.18 2.02
N ALA A 51 -0.50 -10.16 2.57
CA ALA A 51 -1.04 -11.48 2.91
C ALA A 51 -1.83 -11.49 4.24
N THR A 52 -3.04 -10.90 4.26
CA THR A 52 -3.99 -10.98 5.39
C THR A 52 -5.27 -11.72 4.98
N LEU A 53 -6.03 -12.21 5.97
CA LEU A 53 -7.30 -12.91 5.71
C LEU A 53 -8.31 -11.99 5.01
N ILE A 54 -8.40 -10.74 5.45
CA ILE A 54 -9.29 -9.73 4.85
C ILE A 54 -8.87 -9.42 3.40
N ASN A 55 -7.58 -9.30 3.13
CA ASN A 55 -7.09 -9.00 1.78
C ASN A 55 -7.35 -10.14 0.79
N ARG A 56 -7.38 -11.39 1.28
CA ARG A 56 -7.79 -12.54 0.44
C ARG A 56 -9.25 -12.42 -0.01
N LEU A 57 -10.14 -11.90 0.84
CA LEU A 57 -11.54 -11.65 0.48
C LEU A 57 -11.69 -10.46 -0.46
N LEU A 58 -10.87 -9.42 -0.27
CA LEU A 58 -10.92 -8.19 -1.06
C LEU A 58 -10.06 -8.20 -2.33
N LYS A 59 -9.40 -9.33 -2.64
CA LYS A 59 -8.38 -9.48 -3.68
C LYS A 59 -8.69 -8.75 -4.99
N THR A 60 -9.88 -8.94 -5.56
CA THR A 60 -10.29 -8.32 -6.83
C THR A 60 -10.28 -6.79 -6.76
N HIS A 61 -10.73 -6.22 -5.65
CA HIS A 61 -10.73 -4.77 -5.45
C HIS A 61 -9.32 -4.22 -5.20
N ILE A 62 -8.46 -5.02 -4.56
CA ILE A 62 -7.05 -4.64 -4.36
C ILE A 62 -6.32 -4.67 -5.70
N LEU A 63 -6.59 -5.63 -6.58
CA LEU A 63 -6.05 -5.65 -7.93
C LEU A 63 -6.49 -4.42 -8.74
N GLU A 64 -7.76 -4.06 -8.67
CA GLU A 64 -8.28 -2.84 -9.30
C GLU A 64 -7.59 -1.58 -8.73
N LEU A 65 -7.39 -1.53 -7.41
CA LEU A 65 -6.65 -0.45 -6.76
C LEU A 65 -5.20 -0.37 -7.27
N LEU A 66 -4.49 -1.50 -7.34
CA LEU A 66 -3.11 -1.55 -7.81
C LEU A 66 -3.00 -1.10 -9.28
N GLU A 67 -3.90 -1.56 -10.14
CA GLU A 67 -3.90 -1.20 -11.57
C GLU A 67 -4.22 0.31 -11.76
N ILE A 68 -5.29 0.81 -11.14
CA ILE A 68 -5.76 2.19 -11.38
C ILE A 68 -4.88 3.20 -10.64
N LYS A 69 -4.55 2.95 -9.38
CA LYS A 69 -3.83 3.92 -8.55
C LYS A 69 -2.32 3.74 -8.67
N TYR A 70 -1.80 2.57 -8.36
CA TYR A 70 -0.35 2.37 -8.23
C TYR A 70 0.35 2.27 -9.59
N PHE A 71 -0.30 1.67 -10.59
CA PHE A 71 0.23 1.60 -11.96
C PHE A 71 -0.14 2.83 -12.80
N GLN A 72 -1.43 3.15 -12.98
CA GLN A 72 -1.83 4.22 -13.91
C GLN A 72 -1.67 5.64 -13.35
N HIS A 73 -2.10 5.88 -12.10
CA HIS A 73 -2.14 7.24 -11.53
C HIS A 73 -0.80 7.68 -10.93
N TYR A 74 -0.28 6.93 -9.96
CA TYR A 74 0.97 7.25 -9.27
C TYR A 74 2.20 6.78 -10.04
N GLN A 75 2.03 5.85 -10.99
CA GLN A 75 3.11 5.32 -11.82
C GLN A 75 4.31 4.80 -11.02
N VAL A 76 4.05 4.32 -9.80
CA VAL A 76 5.04 3.72 -8.90
C VAL A 76 5.28 2.25 -9.25
N LEU A 77 4.37 1.66 -10.01
CA LEU A 77 4.56 0.40 -10.70
C LEU A 77 4.76 0.65 -12.20
N GLU A 78 5.61 -0.16 -12.82
CA GLU A 78 5.77 -0.23 -14.27
C GLU A 78 5.36 -1.63 -14.75
N LYS A 79 4.82 -1.69 -15.96
CA LYS A 79 4.41 -2.92 -16.61
C LYS A 79 5.32 -3.21 -17.78
N GLY A 80 5.64 -4.48 -17.97
CA GLY A 80 6.27 -4.92 -19.20
C GLY A 80 5.97 -6.39 -19.47
N ASN A 81 6.56 -6.91 -20.55
CA ASN A 81 6.37 -8.29 -20.97
C ASN A 81 7.68 -9.06 -20.94
N THR A 82 7.59 -10.29 -20.42
CA THR A 82 8.67 -11.28 -20.52
C THR A 82 8.86 -11.77 -21.96
N LYS A 83 9.93 -12.52 -22.22
CA LYS A 83 10.14 -13.21 -23.50
C LYS A 83 8.99 -14.17 -23.87
N GLU A 84 8.29 -14.69 -22.86
CA GLU A 84 7.10 -15.55 -22.99
C GLU A 84 5.79 -14.76 -23.15
N ASN A 85 5.86 -13.44 -23.35
CA ASN A 85 4.72 -12.55 -23.50
C ASN A 85 3.77 -12.50 -22.27
N LYS A 86 4.28 -12.87 -21.09
CA LYS A 86 3.58 -12.70 -19.81
C LYS A 86 3.80 -11.28 -19.29
N ALA A 87 2.71 -10.61 -18.92
CA ALA A 87 2.75 -9.29 -18.31
C ALA A 87 3.17 -9.39 -16.84
N LEU A 88 4.24 -8.69 -16.48
CA LEU A 88 4.72 -8.56 -15.12
C LEU A 88 4.78 -7.08 -14.72
N PHE A 89 4.89 -6.85 -13.42
CA PHE A 89 5.03 -5.55 -12.81
C PHE A 89 6.28 -5.48 -11.94
N SER A 90 6.94 -4.33 -11.96
CA SER A 90 8.07 -3.97 -11.09
C SER A 90 7.84 -2.58 -10.50
N ALA A 91 8.59 -2.24 -9.47
CA ALA A 91 8.59 -0.87 -8.96
C ALA A 91 9.31 0.05 -9.97
N ASN A 92 8.73 1.22 -10.26
CA ASN A 92 9.33 2.21 -11.15
C ASN A 92 10.31 3.09 -10.35
N PRO A 93 11.64 2.99 -10.59
CA PRO A 93 12.65 3.73 -9.83
C PRO A 93 12.45 5.25 -9.88
N ASN A 94 11.96 5.78 -11.00
CA ASN A 94 11.80 7.21 -11.22
C ASN A 94 10.72 7.83 -10.32
N ASN A 95 9.72 7.03 -9.92
CA ASN A 95 8.59 7.47 -9.11
C ASN A 95 8.61 6.89 -7.69
N LEU A 96 9.65 6.14 -7.29
CA LEU A 96 9.80 5.68 -5.90
C LEU A 96 9.71 6.82 -4.85
N PRO A 97 10.23 8.04 -5.09
CA PRO A 97 10.08 9.12 -4.11
C PRO A 97 8.61 9.44 -3.75
N VAL A 98 7.67 9.27 -4.70
CA VAL A 98 6.23 9.48 -4.49
C VAL A 98 5.67 8.56 -3.40
N LEU A 99 6.24 7.35 -3.26
CA LEU A 99 5.83 6.42 -2.19
C LEU A 99 6.06 7.00 -0.80
N SER A 100 7.09 7.83 -0.60
CA SER A 100 7.34 8.48 0.69
C SER A 100 6.25 9.50 1.02
N GLU A 101 5.81 10.28 0.02
CA GLU A 101 4.73 11.25 0.16
C GLU A 101 3.38 10.58 0.43
N LEU A 102 3.09 9.48 -0.29
CA LEU A 102 1.89 8.68 -0.07
C LEU A 102 1.89 8.05 1.33
N LYS A 103 3.02 7.50 1.77
CA LYS A 103 3.15 6.93 3.13
C LYS A 103 2.91 7.97 4.20
N LEU A 104 3.47 9.17 4.04
CA LEU A 104 3.21 10.30 4.94
C LEU A 104 1.73 10.69 4.96
N SER A 105 1.09 10.73 3.78
CA SER A 105 -0.32 11.06 3.64
C SER A 105 -1.22 10.04 4.34
N TYR A 106 -0.97 8.74 4.15
CA TYR A 106 -1.74 7.68 4.81
C TYR A 106 -1.56 7.70 6.32
N ASN A 107 -0.35 7.90 6.81
CA ASN A 107 -0.08 8.05 8.24
C ASN A 107 -0.82 9.26 8.82
N THR A 108 -0.83 10.38 8.10
CA THR A 108 -1.54 11.59 8.51
C THR A 108 -3.05 11.36 8.59
N ILE A 109 -3.63 10.68 7.60
CA ILE A 109 -5.06 10.30 7.60
C ILE A 109 -5.41 9.49 8.85
N TRP A 110 -4.59 8.49 9.20
CA TRP A 110 -4.81 7.67 10.39
C TRP A 110 -4.70 8.47 11.70
N VAL A 111 -3.71 9.35 11.81
CA VAL A 111 -3.58 10.25 12.98
C VAL A 111 -4.82 11.14 13.11
N VAL A 112 -5.29 11.73 12.01
CA VAL A 112 -6.49 12.58 12.01
C VAL A 112 -7.72 11.79 12.45
N ILE A 113 -7.89 10.55 11.98
CA ILE A 113 -8.99 9.67 12.41
C ILE A 113 -8.92 9.39 13.92
N ASN A 114 -7.74 9.04 14.44
CA ASN A 114 -7.55 8.78 15.88
C ASN A 114 -7.93 10.00 16.71
N VAL A 115 -7.36 11.17 16.40
CA VAL A 115 -7.64 12.43 17.12
C VAL A 115 -9.13 12.79 17.03
N THR A 116 -9.75 12.59 15.88
CA THR A 116 -11.19 12.87 15.70
C THR A 116 -12.03 11.99 16.62
N ILE A 117 -11.71 10.70 16.73
CA ILE A 117 -12.45 9.79 17.61
C ILE A 117 -12.21 10.15 19.08
N ASP A 118 -10.98 10.45 19.47
CA ASP A 118 -10.66 10.86 20.84
C ASP A 118 -11.44 12.11 21.25
N VAL A 119 -11.55 13.11 20.36
CA VAL A 119 -12.36 14.31 20.59
C VAL A 119 -13.83 13.96 20.74
N ILE A 120 -14.39 13.09 19.88
CA ILE A 120 -15.80 12.67 19.99
C ILE A 120 -16.06 11.96 21.32
N VAL A 121 -15.18 11.03 21.72
CA VAL A 121 -15.30 10.28 22.97
C VAL A 121 -15.19 11.22 24.16
N TYR A 122 -14.23 12.15 24.16
CA TYR A 122 -14.10 13.15 25.21
C TYR A 122 -15.35 14.04 25.31
N LEU A 123 -15.90 14.51 24.19
CA LEU A 123 -17.12 15.32 24.21
C LEU A 123 -18.33 14.54 24.74
N ALA A 124 -18.41 13.23 24.47
CA ALA A 124 -19.52 12.39 24.93
C ALA A 124 -19.39 11.95 26.40
N THR A 125 -18.17 11.73 26.88
CA THR A 125 -17.90 11.16 28.23
C THR A 125 -17.40 12.18 29.24
N SER A 126 -16.83 13.30 28.77
CA SER A 126 -16.03 14.25 29.56
C SER A 126 -14.88 13.58 30.34
N ASP A 127 -14.43 12.41 29.89
CA ASP A 127 -13.34 11.64 30.51
C ASP A 127 -12.17 11.48 29.54
N ILE A 128 -11.03 12.05 29.92
CA ILE A 128 -9.79 11.94 29.15
C ILE A 128 -9.26 10.50 29.11
N SER A 129 -9.52 9.70 30.14
CA SER A 129 -9.09 8.29 30.21
C SER A 129 -9.82 7.46 29.17
N ALA A 130 -11.13 7.70 29.01
CA ALA A 130 -11.95 7.06 27.99
C ALA A 130 -11.47 7.41 26.56
N ALA A 131 -11.14 8.68 26.32
CA ALA A 131 -10.59 9.13 25.04
C ALA A 131 -9.22 8.49 24.74
N LEU A 132 -8.31 8.44 25.72
CA LEU A 132 -7.02 7.78 25.55
C LEU A 132 -7.16 6.28 25.28
N LEU A 133 -8.12 5.62 25.96
CA LEU A 133 -8.39 4.20 25.73
C LEU A 133 -8.95 3.95 24.32
N SER A 134 -9.86 4.80 23.82
CA SER A 134 -10.37 4.67 22.45
C SER A 134 -9.26 4.80 21.41
N GLY A 135 -8.41 5.82 21.53
CA GLY A 135 -7.28 6.04 20.63
C GLY A 135 -6.30 4.85 20.64
N ALA A 136 -5.98 4.33 21.83
CA ALA A 136 -5.11 3.15 21.96
C ALA A 136 -5.71 1.90 21.29
N VAL A 137 -7.02 1.67 21.42
CA VAL A 137 -7.71 0.54 20.77
C VAL A 137 -7.70 0.66 19.25
N ILE A 138 -7.95 1.86 18.69
CA ILE A 138 -7.95 2.07 17.24
C ILE A 138 -6.55 1.88 16.68
N GLU A 139 -5.52 2.41 17.34
CA GLU A 139 -4.13 2.24 16.95
C GLU A 139 -3.70 0.77 17.04
N PHE A 140 -4.18 0.04 18.05
CA PHE A 140 -3.98 -1.41 18.15
C PHE A 140 -4.60 -2.13 16.92
N ILE A 141 -5.85 -1.85 16.58
CA ILE A 141 -6.50 -2.42 15.39
C ILE A 141 -5.72 -2.05 14.11
N ARG A 142 -5.21 -0.81 14.02
CA ARG A 142 -4.42 -0.36 12.87
C ARG A 142 -3.12 -1.16 12.69
N ARG A 143 -2.40 -1.42 13.79
CA ARG A 143 -1.10 -2.11 13.78
C ARG A 143 -1.23 -3.62 13.69
N PHE A 144 -2.26 -4.19 14.29
CA PHE A 144 -2.50 -5.63 14.37
C PHE A 144 -3.66 -6.05 13.46
N LYS A 145 -3.71 -5.53 12.22
CA LYS A 145 -4.64 -5.99 11.18
C LYS A 145 -4.39 -7.48 10.89
N ILE A 146 -5.07 -8.36 11.63
CA ILE A 146 -5.12 -9.82 11.46
C ILE A 146 -5.88 -10.15 10.17
#